data_AF-A0AAD6DW34-F1
#
_entry.id   AF-A0AAD6DW34-F1
#
_cell.length_a   1.000
_cell.length_b   1.000
_cell.length_c   1.000
_cell.angle_alpha   90.00
_cell.angle_beta   90.00
_cell.angle_gamma   90.00
#
_symmetry.space_group_name_H-M   'P 1'
#
loop_
_entity.id
_entity.type
_entity.pdbx_description
1 polymer ?
#
loop_
_entity_poly.entity_id
_entity_poly.type
_entity_poly.pdbx_seq_one_letter_code
_entity_poly.pdbx_strand_id
1 'polypeptide(L)'
;MASNNDPFRKTCLVPYPNVDDLPPTLRDKLNILPFRRNILLTIASSHGLAPHLLGLIGACFDGTQRGLPTLDWQLIVLRTASVLKAKYEWDVNIPVAEVHEMPPEKIDSIACPGKKFTTPITVHGPIEIES
;
A
#
# COMPACT_ATOMS: atom_id res chain seq x y z
N MET A 1 -5.05 4.89 17.34
CA MET A 1 -5.63 3.56 17.64
C MET A 1 -5.68 2.75 16.35
N ALA A 2 -4.91 1.66 16.23
CA ALA A 2 -5.06 0.74 15.11
C ALA A 2 -6.30 -0.13 15.37
N SER A 3 -7.48 0.35 14.95
CA SER A 3 -8.73 -0.37 15.19
C SER A 3 -8.63 -1.82 14.67
N ASN A 4 -9.15 -2.76 15.44
CA ASN A 4 -9.35 -4.16 15.03
C ASN A 4 -10.34 -4.30 13.85
N ASN A 5 -10.82 -3.19 13.30
CA ASN A 5 -11.81 -3.11 12.23
C ASN A 5 -11.18 -2.94 10.84
N ASP A 6 -9.85 -3.05 10.67
CA ASP A 6 -9.25 -3.12 9.34
C ASP A 6 -9.64 -4.45 8.67
N PRO A 7 -10.54 -4.46 7.66
CA PRO A 7 -10.98 -5.71 7.05
C PRO A 7 -9.84 -6.45 6.34
N PHE A 8 -8.75 -5.75 6.01
CA PHE A 8 -7.57 -6.30 5.34
C PHE A 8 -6.53 -6.87 6.31
N ARG A 9 -6.74 -6.76 7.64
CA ARG A 9 -5.90 -7.47 8.63
C ARG A 9 -6.01 -9.00 8.47
N LYS A 10 -7.18 -9.49 8.04
CA LYS A 10 -7.48 -10.93 7.99
C LYS A 10 -6.83 -11.68 6.82
N THR A 11 -6.31 -10.97 5.83
CA THR A 11 -5.68 -11.58 4.64
C THR A 11 -4.16 -11.65 4.73
N CYS A 12 -3.54 -11.00 5.72
CA CYS A 12 -2.10 -11.07 5.91
C CYS A 12 -1.70 -12.32 6.69
N LEU A 13 -0.72 -13.06 6.15
CA LEU A 13 -0.16 -14.25 6.80
C LEU A 13 0.80 -13.90 7.95
N VAL A 14 1.35 -12.67 7.94
CA VAL A 14 2.25 -12.20 8.97
C VAL A 14 1.43 -11.48 10.05
N PRO A 15 1.53 -11.90 11.32
CA PRO A 15 0.84 -11.22 12.41
C PRO A 15 1.28 -9.75 12.51
N TYR A 16 0.32 -8.83 12.60
CA TYR A 16 0.64 -7.43 12.87
C TYR A 16 0.91 -7.25 14.35
N PRO A 17 1.97 -6.51 14.73
CA PRO A 17 2.21 -6.19 16.12
C PRO A 17 1.08 -5.28 16.66
N ASN A 18 0.90 -5.31 17.96
CA ASN A 18 0.21 -4.24 18.64
C ASN A 18 1.13 -3.00 18.64
N VAL A 19 0.66 -1.92 18.01
CA VAL A 19 1.46 -0.69 17.85
C VAL A 19 1.82 -0.07 19.20
N ASP A 20 0.97 -0.27 20.21
CA ASP A 20 1.19 0.28 21.55
C ASP A 20 2.34 -0.42 22.29
N ASP A 21 2.68 -1.64 21.88
CA ASP A 21 3.78 -2.44 22.46
C ASP A 21 5.11 -2.22 21.72
N LEU A 22 5.11 -1.48 20.59
CA LEU A 22 6.33 -1.22 19.82
C LEU A 22 7.23 -0.18 20.51
N PRO A 23 8.57 -0.32 20.38
CA PRO A 23 9.51 0.71 20.81
C PRO A 23 9.15 2.07 20.18
N PRO A 24 9.29 3.20 20.92
CA PRO A 24 8.91 4.53 20.41
C PRO A 24 9.56 4.87 19.06
N THR A 25 10.85 4.58 18.92
CA THR A 25 11.62 4.81 17.68
C THR A 25 11.10 4.05 16.47
N LEU A 26 10.46 2.90 16.69
CA LEU A 26 9.84 2.09 15.65
C LEU A 26 8.42 2.58 15.33
N ARG A 27 7.69 3.04 16.35
CA ARG A 27 6.35 3.62 16.21
C ARG A 27 6.36 4.88 15.35
N ASP A 28 7.34 5.75 15.54
CA ASP A 28 7.50 6.96 14.74
C ASP A 28 7.73 6.61 13.26
N LYS A 29 8.49 5.55 13.00
CA LYS A 29 8.78 5.04 11.66
C LYS A 29 7.57 4.41 10.96
N LEU A 30 6.46 4.13 11.65
CA LEU A 30 5.22 3.67 11.02
C LEU A 30 4.45 4.80 10.32
N ASN A 31 4.78 6.05 10.61
CA ASN A 31 4.13 7.24 10.05
C ASN A 31 4.98 7.91 8.95
N ILE A 32 5.98 7.21 8.40
CA ILE A 32 6.87 7.72 7.34
C ILE A 32 6.15 8.00 6.01
N LEU A 33 4.95 7.44 5.83
CA LEU A 33 4.12 7.66 4.66
C LEU A 33 2.81 8.34 5.10
N PRO A 34 2.23 9.22 4.25
CA PRO A 34 1.02 9.99 4.58
C PRO A 34 -0.24 9.12 4.73
N PHE A 35 -0.16 7.84 4.36
CA PHE A 35 -1.23 6.87 4.51
C PHE A 35 -0.73 5.63 5.23
N ARG A 36 -1.59 5.03 6.04
CA ARG A 36 -1.29 3.75 6.67
C ARG A 36 -1.05 2.70 5.59
N ARG A 37 0.10 2.03 5.68
CA ARG A 37 0.50 0.93 4.80
C ARG A 37 0.70 -0.32 5.65
N ASN A 38 -0.10 -1.33 5.38
CA ASN A 38 -0.04 -2.61 6.10
C ASN A 38 1.32 -3.30 5.99
N ILE A 39 2.07 -3.10 4.89
CA ILE A 39 3.45 -3.58 4.77
C ILE A 39 4.38 -3.03 5.87
N LEU A 40 4.15 -1.82 6.38
CA LEU A 40 4.97 -1.26 7.48
C LEU A 40 4.72 -2.02 8.79
N LEU A 41 3.49 -2.49 9.03
CA LEU A 41 3.15 -3.32 10.18
C LEU A 41 3.75 -4.72 10.06
N THR A 42 3.75 -5.29 8.85
CA THR A 42 4.45 -6.56 8.56
C THR A 42 5.95 -6.43 8.85
N ILE A 43 6.59 -5.35 8.40
CA ILE A 43 8.02 -5.12 8.65
C ILE A 43 8.29 -4.89 10.15
N ALA A 44 7.40 -4.18 10.85
CA ALA A 44 7.52 -3.96 12.29
C ALA A 44 7.48 -5.26 13.13
N SER A 45 6.92 -6.35 12.58
CA SER A 45 7.00 -7.68 13.21
C SER A 45 8.39 -8.34 13.11
N SER A 46 9.30 -7.80 12.29
CA SER A 46 10.63 -8.35 12.09
C SER A 46 11.61 -7.85 13.15
N HIS A 47 11.94 -8.72 14.10
CA HIS A 47 12.87 -8.41 15.19
C HIS A 47 14.27 -8.10 14.63
N GLY A 48 14.83 -6.96 15.02
CA GLY A 48 16.17 -6.50 14.59
C GLY A 48 16.20 -5.83 13.21
N LEU A 49 15.41 -6.27 12.23
CA LEU A 49 15.44 -5.72 10.87
C LEU A 49 14.51 -4.53 10.64
N ALA A 50 13.43 -4.40 11.41
CA ALA A 50 12.41 -3.37 11.21
C ALA A 50 12.96 -1.93 11.07
N PRO A 51 13.83 -1.41 11.96
CA PRO A 51 14.27 -0.01 11.87
C PRO A 51 15.06 0.30 10.60
N HIS A 52 15.79 -0.70 10.07
CA HIS A 52 16.59 -0.59 8.86
C HIS A 52 15.72 -0.62 7.61
N LEU A 53 14.80 -1.59 7.53
CA LEU A 53 13.89 -1.71 6.39
C LEU A 53 12.95 -0.52 6.28
N LEU A 54 12.39 -0.04 7.39
CA LEU A 54 11.55 1.16 7.39
C LEU A 54 12.35 2.42 7.05
N GLY A 55 13.62 2.50 7.47
CA GLY A 55 14.51 3.58 7.07
C GLY A 55 14.74 3.61 5.56
N LEU A 56 15.04 2.45 4.97
CA LEU A 56 15.21 2.30 3.53
C LEU A 56 13.95 2.68 2.75
N ILE A 57 12.78 2.17 3.19
CA ILE A 57 11.49 2.52 2.58
C ILE A 57 11.26 4.03 2.67
N GLY A 58 11.49 4.65 3.83
CA GLY A 58 11.35 6.10 4.00
C GLY A 58 12.20 6.88 2.99
N ALA A 59 13.47 6.52 2.84
CA ALA A 59 14.38 7.17 1.89
C ALA A 59 13.92 7.02 0.42
N CYS A 60 13.34 5.88 0.05
CA CYS A 60 12.78 5.67 -1.29
C CYS A 60 11.60 6.60 -1.61
N PHE A 61 10.83 7.06 -0.61
CA PHE A 61 9.68 7.94 -0.82
C PHE A 61 9.97 9.41 -0.48
N ASP A 62 11.09 9.69 0.15
CA ASP A 62 11.57 11.04 0.44
C ASP A 62 12.04 11.75 -0.84
N GLY A 63 11.33 12.80 -1.25
CA GLY A 63 11.65 13.59 -2.44
C GLY A 63 13.01 14.28 -2.38
N THR A 64 13.60 14.45 -1.20
CA THR A 64 14.94 15.02 -1.02
C THR A 64 16.05 13.99 -1.21
N GLN A 65 15.74 12.69 -1.12
CA GLN A 65 16.72 11.59 -1.24
C GLN A 65 16.54 10.75 -2.51
N ARG A 66 15.29 10.50 -2.93
CA ARG A 66 14.94 9.61 -4.04
C ARG A 66 15.59 10.03 -5.38
N GLY A 67 15.83 11.32 -5.59
CA GLY A 67 16.39 11.88 -6.83
C GLY A 67 15.46 11.83 -8.06
N LEU A 68 14.42 10.99 -8.05
CA LEU A 68 13.42 10.89 -9.11
C LEU A 68 12.21 11.81 -8.86
N PRO A 69 11.65 12.43 -9.91
CA PRO A 69 10.34 13.07 -9.85
C PRO A 69 9.25 12.10 -9.36
N THR A 70 8.24 12.61 -8.65
CA THR A 70 7.23 11.76 -8.02
C THR A 70 6.44 10.93 -9.02
N LEU A 71 6.07 11.48 -10.18
CA LEU A 71 5.34 10.72 -11.21
C LEU A 71 6.19 9.63 -11.86
N ASP A 72 7.49 9.84 -12.03
CA ASP A 72 8.40 8.82 -12.55
C ASP A 72 8.61 7.69 -11.53
N TRP A 73 8.69 8.04 -10.24
CA TRP A 73 8.70 7.05 -9.16
C TRP A 73 7.43 6.20 -9.16
N GLN A 74 6.25 6.83 -9.23
CA GLN A 74 4.98 6.10 -9.29
C GLN A 74 4.87 5.23 -10.53
N LEU A 75 5.40 5.68 -11.69
CA LEU A 75 5.48 4.87 -12.89
C LEU A 75 6.30 3.59 -12.67
N ILE A 76 7.48 3.71 -12.04
CA ILE A 76 8.34 2.56 -11.73
C ILE A 76 7.63 1.61 -10.77
N VAL A 77 7.04 2.13 -9.69
CA VAL A 77 6.32 1.34 -8.69
C VAL A 77 5.17 0.57 -9.32
N LEU A 78 4.28 1.25 -10.06
CA LEU A 78 3.12 0.63 -10.70
C LEU A 78 3.52 -0.36 -11.79
N ARG A 79 4.52 -0.02 -12.61
CA ARG A 79 5.01 -0.94 -13.65
C ARG A 79 5.62 -2.20 -13.04
N THR A 80 6.41 -2.05 -11.97
CA THR A 80 7.00 -3.18 -11.24
C THR A 80 5.92 -4.04 -10.61
N ALA A 81 4.94 -3.42 -9.94
CA ALA A 81 3.81 -4.12 -9.34
C ALA A 81 3.01 -4.91 -10.39
N SER A 82 2.77 -4.32 -11.57
CA SER A 82 2.08 -5.00 -12.67
C SER A 82 2.88 -6.20 -13.21
N VAL A 83 4.18 -6.02 -13.48
CA VAL A 83 5.06 -7.09 -13.99
C VAL A 83 5.15 -8.26 -13.00
N LEU A 84 5.27 -7.97 -11.71
CA LEU A 84 5.38 -8.98 -10.65
C LEU A 84 4.02 -9.52 -10.19
N LYS A 85 2.91 -9.03 -10.74
CA LYS A 85 1.53 -9.37 -10.31
C LYS A 85 1.30 -9.08 -8.81
N ALA A 86 1.94 -8.05 -8.28
CA ALA A 86 1.85 -7.64 -6.89
C ALA A 86 0.61 -6.77 -6.66
N LYS A 87 -0.56 -7.41 -6.53
CA LYS A 87 -1.85 -6.72 -6.39
C LYS A 87 -1.87 -5.70 -5.25
N TYR A 88 -1.30 -6.05 -4.09
CA TYR A 88 -1.24 -5.14 -2.94
C TYR A 88 -0.51 -3.84 -3.27
N GLU A 89 0.67 -3.93 -3.87
CA GLU A 89 1.47 -2.76 -4.26
C GLU A 89 0.78 -1.93 -5.34
N TRP A 90 0.07 -2.58 -6.27
CA TRP A 90 -0.76 -1.88 -7.25
C TRP A 90 -1.86 -1.07 -6.56
N ASP A 91 -2.70 -1.73 -5.77
CA ASP A 91 -3.88 -1.12 -5.13
C ASP A 91 -3.50 0.06 -4.22
N VAL A 92 -2.39 -0.04 -3.48
CA VAL A 92 -1.99 1.02 -2.55
C VAL A 92 -1.29 2.20 -3.22
N ASN A 93 -0.73 2.03 -4.43
CA ASN A 93 0.00 3.08 -5.14
C ASN A 93 -0.83 3.77 -6.24
N ILE A 94 -1.88 3.15 -6.78
CA ILE A 94 -2.78 3.80 -7.75
C ILE A 94 -3.34 5.14 -7.23
N PRO A 95 -3.90 5.23 -6.01
CA PRO A 95 -4.40 6.50 -5.48
C PRO A 95 -3.32 7.58 -5.38
N VAL A 96 -2.05 7.18 -5.18
CA VAL A 96 -0.92 8.12 -5.13
C VAL A 96 -0.64 8.68 -6.53
N ALA A 97 -0.64 7.82 -7.55
CA ALA A 97 -0.49 8.26 -8.94
C ALA A 97 -1.64 9.17 -9.38
N GLU A 98 -2.87 8.86 -8.99
CA GLU A 98 -4.07 9.68 -9.27
C GLU A 98 -4.00 11.06 -8.62
N VAL A 99 -3.62 11.13 -7.33
CA VAL A 99 -3.44 12.41 -6.62
C VAL A 99 -2.35 13.28 -7.25
N HIS A 100 -1.36 12.66 -7.88
CA HIS A 100 -0.31 13.36 -8.62
C HIS A 100 -0.65 13.58 -10.11
N GLU A 101 -1.90 13.37 -10.51
CA GLU A 101 -2.41 13.63 -11.86
C GLU A 101 -1.72 12.78 -12.95
N MET A 102 -1.32 11.55 -12.62
CA MET A 102 -0.88 10.62 -13.64
C MET A 102 -2.04 10.35 -14.63
N PRO A 103 -1.84 10.52 -15.94
CA PRO A 103 -2.93 10.37 -16.89
C PRO A 103 -3.51 8.93 -16.87
N PRO A 104 -4.84 8.77 -16.90
CA PRO A 104 -5.48 7.45 -16.87
C PRO A 104 -4.98 6.53 -18.00
N GLU A 105 -4.75 7.06 -19.19
CA GLU A 105 -4.22 6.29 -20.32
C GLU A 105 -2.83 5.72 -20.06
N LYS A 106 -2.01 6.41 -19.24
CA LYS A 106 -0.69 5.93 -18.85
C LYS A 106 -0.81 4.81 -17.82
N ILE A 107 -1.73 4.94 -16.86
CA ILE A 107 -2.07 3.89 -15.89
C ILE A 107 -2.58 2.64 -16.62
N ASP A 108 -3.52 2.81 -17.54
CA ASP A 108 -4.08 1.72 -18.35
C ASP A 108 -3.00 1.03 -19.19
N SER A 109 -2.05 1.80 -19.74
CA SER A 109 -0.95 1.25 -20.55
C SER A 109 0.03 0.39 -19.73
N ILE A 110 0.22 0.71 -18.45
CA ILE A 110 1.11 -0.06 -17.55
C ILE A 110 0.36 -1.14 -16.76
N ALA A 111 -0.96 -1.04 -16.66
CA ALA A 111 -1.84 -2.09 -16.17
C ALA A 111 -1.87 -3.21 -17.22
N CYS A 112 -1.09 -4.28 -16.99
CA CYS A 112 -0.98 -5.52 -17.77
C CYS A 112 -1.86 -5.69 -19.05
N PRO A 113 -1.29 -6.02 -20.23
CA PRO A 113 -2.03 -6.50 -21.39
C PRO A 113 -2.56 -7.92 -21.14
N GLY A 114 -3.63 -8.06 -20.38
CA GLY A 114 -4.18 -9.37 -20.03
C GLY A 114 -5.15 -9.32 -18.86
N LYS A 115 -6.40 -8.97 -19.18
CA LYS A 115 -7.58 -8.89 -18.30
C LYS A 115 -7.62 -7.64 -17.43
N LYS A 116 -8.52 -6.73 -17.80
CA LYS A 116 -9.25 -5.89 -16.84
C LYS A 116 -9.67 -6.80 -15.68
N PHE A 117 -9.43 -6.41 -14.43
CA PHE A 117 -10.01 -7.08 -13.27
C PHE A 117 -11.52 -6.78 -13.24
N THR A 118 -12.26 -7.26 -14.23
CA THR A 118 -13.72 -7.26 -14.26
C THR A 118 -14.18 -8.51 -13.52
N THR A 119 -14.24 -8.42 -12.21
CA THR A 119 -15.20 -9.22 -11.46
C THR A 119 -16.02 -8.23 -10.64
N PRO A 120 -17.30 -8.01 -10.97
CA PRO A 120 -18.19 -7.28 -10.10
C PRO A 120 -18.16 -7.98 -8.74
N ILE A 121 -18.06 -7.21 -7.66
CA ILE A 121 -18.41 -7.73 -6.34
C ILE A 121 -19.89 -8.10 -6.44
N THR A 122 -20.19 -9.38 -6.60
CA THR A 122 -21.55 -9.89 -6.44
C THR A 122 -21.93 -9.66 -4.99
N VAL A 123 -22.69 -8.60 -4.73
CA VAL A 123 -23.42 -8.44 -3.48
C VAL A 123 -24.49 -9.53 -3.47
N HIS A 124 -24.18 -10.66 -2.85
CA HIS A 124 -25.20 -11.64 -2.52
C HIS A 124 -26.01 -11.11 -1.34
N GLY A 125 -27.20 -10.57 -1.64
CA GLY A 125 -28.23 -10.30 -0.64
C GLY A 125 -29.12 -9.12 -1.05
N PRO A 126 -30.44 -9.31 -1.19
CA PRO A 126 -31.36 -8.20 -1.39
C PRO A 126 -31.43 -7.36 -0.11
N ILE A 127 -31.31 -6.03 -0.25
CA ILE A 127 -31.70 -5.10 0.80
C ILE A 127 -33.22 -5.00 0.71
N GLU A 128 -33.91 -5.69 1.63
CA GLU A 128 -35.31 -5.39 1.92
C GLU A 128 -35.36 -3.98 2.52
N ILE A 129 -36.07 -3.08 1.84
CA ILE A 129 -36.43 -1.77 2.35
C ILE A 129 -37.81 -1.94 2.98
N GLU A 130 -37.88 -2.03 4.30
CA GLU A 130 -39.14 -1.83 5.01
C GLU A 130 -39.48 -0.33 5.07
N SER A 131 -40.74 -0.07 4.76
CA SER A 131 -41.43 1.23 4.68
C SER A 131 -41.59 1.95 6.00
#